data_AF-A0A413IFZ1-F1
#
_entry.id   AF-A0A413IFZ1-F1
#
_cell.length_a   1.000
_cell.length_b   1.000
_cell.length_c   1.000
_cell.angle_alpha   90.00
_cell.angle_beta   90.00
_cell.angle_gamma   90.00
#
_symmetry.space_group_name_H-M   'P 1'
#
loop_
_entity.id
_entity.type
_entity.pdbx_description
1 polymer ?
#
loop_
_entity_poly.entity_id
_entity_poly.type
_entity_poly.pdbx_seq_one_letter_code
_entity_poly.pdbx_strand_id
1 'polypeptide(L)'
;MRLLFFCLFACFLFNCGHPTVPRNIDVTRISKSDLQKVRSFDPTQLIDSCTYIPLETSDRILIGRVKQLKITDKYIFLVNSENDSLYVFNRQGKFLNTIGTRGRGPREYRSIQSYCFPPQADTVIIFDSDKLLFYTPTNRFIRSVDLVPQLHRDTDIIRSINSIDFAEPGKLLFKYDLMYRCNVFYSTYNYNTDELKDIGYVPLSLDLGNTLNRVNLDFFETAPYKQELSCAILYNDTIFQYRQDSLSPRFIIDALKDKVIPDRILRQLNGSDPMKAGSLLVSSGIFIKNIYESDSYFFILYNGSEPQELIWNKTTHQGILVELNDNFRGHTYAPMAVSALAVLNDDEKYYDPNNGNRYLPVSRQKQTLQFRLKEEDNPVIVIYHLKPQF
;
A
#
# COMPACT_ATOMS: atom_id res chain seq x y z
N MET A 1 28.82 5.70 -8.88
CA MET A 1 29.11 4.31 -8.44
C MET A 1 28.62 4.19 -7.01
N ARG A 2 27.40 3.70 -6.80
CA ARG A 2 26.84 3.43 -5.46
C ARG A 2 27.26 2.03 -5.04
N LEU A 3 27.60 1.87 -3.76
CA LEU A 3 28.40 0.77 -3.21
C LEU A 3 27.80 -0.61 -3.48
N LEU A 4 28.63 -1.52 -3.98
CA LEU A 4 28.43 -2.96 -3.84
C LEU A 4 28.44 -3.32 -2.35
N PHE A 5 27.39 -4.00 -1.88
CA PHE A 5 27.39 -4.66 -0.59
C PHE A 5 28.51 -5.72 -0.57
N PHE A 6 29.54 -5.52 0.26
CA PHE A 6 30.43 -6.60 0.67
C PHE A 6 29.74 -7.40 1.76
N CYS A 7 29.17 -8.55 1.40
CA CYS A 7 28.90 -9.61 2.37
C CYS A 7 30.27 -10.13 2.85
N LEU A 8 30.67 -9.74 4.06
CA LEU A 8 31.85 -10.31 4.73
C LEU A 8 31.55 -11.78 5.07
N PHE A 9 32.13 -12.66 4.25
CA PHE A 9 32.19 -14.10 4.47
C PHE A 9 33.19 -14.37 5.60
N ALA A 10 32.71 -14.49 6.84
CA ALA A 10 33.49 -15.09 7.91
C ALA A 10 33.36 -16.61 7.78
N CYS A 11 34.34 -17.25 7.15
CA CYS A 11 34.53 -18.70 7.16
C CYS A 11 34.75 -19.18 8.60
N PHE A 12 33.69 -19.69 9.24
CA PHE A 12 33.81 -20.72 10.26
C PHE A 12 32.97 -21.93 9.84
N LEU A 13 33.70 -23.01 9.57
CA LEU A 13 33.20 -24.33 9.21
C LEU A 13 32.35 -24.90 10.35
N PHE A 14 31.02 -24.88 10.24
CA PHE A 14 30.17 -25.92 10.81
C PHE A 14 28.98 -26.18 9.89
N ASN A 15 28.99 -27.39 9.36
CA ASN A 15 27.97 -28.02 8.52
C ASN A 15 26.69 -28.26 9.34
N CYS A 16 25.59 -27.58 8.98
CA CYS A 16 24.22 -27.99 9.27
C CYS A 16 23.26 -27.35 8.25
N GLY A 17 22.74 -28.18 7.34
CA GLY A 17 21.65 -27.97 6.38
C GLY A 17 21.24 -26.53 6.05
N HIS A 18 21.82 -25.94 4.99
CA HIS A 18 21.29 -24.72 4.40
C HIS A 18 19.89 -24.97 3.80
N PRO A 19 18.88 -24.13 4.11
CA PRO A 19 17.72 -24.01 3.22
C PRO A 19 18.26 -23.53 1.87
N THR A 20 17.97 -24.28 0.82
CA THR A 20 18.31 -23.90 -0.55
C THR A 20 17.56 -22.61 -0.89
N VAL A 21 18.24 -21.46 -0.81
CA VAL A 21 17.75 -20.21 -1.40
C VAL A 21 17.60 -20.47 -2.91
N PRO A 22 16.40 -20.25 -3.50
CA PRO A 22 16.22 -20.42 -4.93
C PRO A 22 17.21 -19.53 -5.69
N ARG A 23 18.04 -20.16 -6.53
CA ARG A 23 19.19 -19.52 -7.19
C ARG A 23 18.82 -18.62 -8.39
N ASN A 24 17.53 -18.43 -8.67
CA ASN A 24 17.00 -17.46 -9.63
C ASN A 24 15.96 -16.60 -8.92
N ILE A 25 16.37 -15.43 -8.42
CA ILE A 25 15.43 -14.36 -8.12
C ILE A 25 15.32 -13.57 -9.43
N ASP A 26 14.19 -13.69 -10.13
CA ASP A 26 13.93 -12.90 -11.32
C ASP A 26 13.74 -11.43 -10.92
N VAL A 27 14.81 -10.65 -11.05
CA VAL A 27 14.79 -9.21 -10.81
C VAL A 27 14.50 -8.51 -12.13
N THR A 28 13.35 -7.82 -12.21
CA THR A 28 13.02 -7.00 -13.38
C THR A 28 13.76 -5.67 -13.29
N ARG A 29 14.54 -5.32 -14.32
CA ARG A 29 15.19 -4.00 -14.43
C ARG A 29 14.43 -3.15 -15.44
N ILE A 30 14.10 -1.92 -15.06
CA ILE A 30 13.37 -0.96 -15.90
C ILE A 30 14.32 0.18 -16.26
N SER A 31 14.79 0.18 -17.51
CA SER A 31 15.73 1.15 -18.05
C SER A 31 15.03 2.31 -18.75
N LYS A 32 15.73 3.43 -18.95
CA LYS A 32 15.18 4.59 -19.70
C LYS A 32 14.79 4.21 -21.14
N SER A 33 15.49 3.25 -21.75
CA SER A 33 15.19 2.73 -23.11
C SER A 33 13.85 2.01 -23.21
N ASP A 34 13.36 1.49 -22.09
CA ASP A 34 12.17 0.64 -22.05
C ASP A 34 10.90 1.51 -21.85
N LEU A 35 11.08 2.82 -21.64
CA LEU A 35 10.04 3.75 -21.27
C LEU A 35 9.76 4.79 -22.36
N GLN A 36 8.50 4.88 -22.76
CA GLN A 36 8.00 6.02 -23.50
C GLN A 36 7.52 7.09 -22.51
N LYS A 37 8.12 8.28 -22.54
CA LYS A 37 7.71 9.40 -21.71
C LYS A 37 6.60 10.20 -22.40
N VAL A 38 5.49 10.45 -21.69
CA VAL A 38 4.32 11.17 -22.22
C VAL A 38 3.79 12.18 -21.20
N ARG A 39 3.11 13.23 -21.68
CA ARG A 39 2.44 14.24 -20.82
C ARG A 39 1.04 13.83 -20.37
N SER A 40 0.42 12.91 -21.09
CA SER A 40 -0.90 12.39 -20.80
C SER A 40 -1.04 11.01 -21.41
N PHE A 41 -1.84 10.17 -20.77
CA PHE A 41 -2.16 8.83 -21.23
C PHE A 41 -3.67 8.63 -21.15
N ASP A 42 -4.26 8.01 -22.17
CA ASP A 42 -5.68 7.68 -22.18
C ASP A 42 -5.86 6.28 -21.55
N PRO A 43 -6.44 6.18 -20.33
CA PRO A 43 -6.55 4.91 -19.64
C PRO A 43 -7.48 3.92 -20.34
N THR A 44 -8.37 4.37 -21.25
CA THR A 44 -9.22 3.46 -22.05
C THR A 44 -8.40 2.58 -22.99
N GLN A 45 -7.14 2.95 -23.26
CA GLN A 45 -6.20 2.10 -23.99
C GLN A 45 -5.86 0.84 -23.19
N LEU A 46 -5.75 0.91 -21.86
CA LEU A 46 -5.49 -0.23 -20.97
C LEU A 46 -6.76 -0.99 -20.59
N ILE A 47 -7.90 -0.31 -20.52
CA ILE A 47 -9.13 -0.90 -20.01
C ILE A 47 -9.79 -1.74 -21.11
N ASP A 48 -10.01 -3.03 -20.81
CA ASP A 48 -10.81 -3.94 -21.64
C ASP A 48 -12.29 -3.81 -21.29
N SER A 49 -12.61 -3.92 -20.01
CA SER A 49 -13.99 -3.87 -19.51
C SER A 49 -14.05 -3.40 -18.06
N CYS A 50 -15.26 -3.15 -17.56
CA CYS A 50 -15.50 -2.75 -16.17
C CYS A 50 -16.61 -3.58 -15.54
N THR A 51 -16.47 -3.89 -14.26
CA THR A 51 -17.52 -4.46 -13.41
C THR A 51 -17.90 -3.44 -12.36
N TYR A 52 -19.21 -3.19 -12.24
CA TYR A 52 -19.78 -2.26 -11.28
C TYR A 52 -20.46 -3.07 -10.19
N ILE A 53 -20.16 -2.76 -8.93
CA ILE A 53 -20.75 -3.40 -7.75
C ILE A 53 -21.34 -2.29 -6.87
N PRO A 54 -22.64 -1.99 -7.03
CA PRO A 54 -23.34 -1.10 -6.11
C PRO A 54 -23.33 -1.70 -4.70
N LEU A 55 -22.91 -0.93 -3.71
CA LEU A 55 -22.99 -1.36 -2.33
C LEU A 55 -24.41 -1.15 -1.80
N GLU A 56 -24.92 -2.11 -1.03
CA GLU A 56 -26.23 -2.01 -0.40
C GLU A 56 -26.34 -0.74 0.44
N THR A 57 -27.43 0.01 0.26
CA THR A 57 -27.72 1.22 1.01
C THR A 57 -28.80 0.93 2.06
N SER A 58 -28.54 1.30 3.31
CA SER A 58 -29.59 1.49 4.32
C SER A 58 -29.12 2.48 5.38
N ASP A 59 -30.06 3.01 6.18
CA ASP A 59 -29.79 3.98 7.25
C ASP A 59 -28.71 3.53 8.25
N ARG A 60 -28.45 2.22 8.35
CA ARG A 60 -27.47 1.63 9.28
C ARG A 60 -26.06 1.51 8.71
N ILE A 61 -25.89 1.61 7.39
CA ILE A 61 -24.64 1.30 6.68
C ILE A 61 -24.25 2.41 5.71
N LEU A 62 -24.63 3.65 5.99
CA LEU A 62 -24.24 4.79 5.16
C LEU A 62 -22.72 4.97 5.14
N ILE A 63 -22.16 5.00 3.94
CA ILE A 63 -20.74 5.18 3.68
C ILE A 63 -20.54 6.62 3.22
N GLY A 64 -19.95 7.44 4.09
CA GLY A 64 -19.61 8.82 3.74
C GLY A 64 -18.33 8.87 2.92
N ARG A 65 -17.26 8.26 3.44
CA ARG A 65 -16.01 8.09 2.71
C ARG A 65 -15.34 6.76 3.03
N VAL A 66 -14.68 6.22 2.03
CA VAL A 66 -13.91 4.99 2.17
C VAL A 66 -12.49 5.31 2.60
N LYS A 67 -12.13 4.82 3.78
CA LYS A 67 -10.79 4.96 4.37
C LYS A 67 -9.83 3.89 3.84
N GLN A 68 -10.27 2.63 3.84
CA GLN A 68 -9.51 1.49 3.35
C GLN A 68 -10.44 0.47 2.72
N LEU A 69 -9.95 -0.27 1.73
CA LEU A 69 -10.77 -1.19 0.96
C LEU A 69 -9.92 -2.32 0.41
N LYS A 70 -10.38 -3.56 0.65
CA LYS A 70 -9.70 -4.76 0.18
C LYS A 70 -10.75 -5.78 -0.30
N ILE A 71 -10.50 -6.40 -1.44
CA ILE A 71 -11.38 -7.40 -2.04
C ILE A 71 -10.69 -8.77 -2.01
N THR A 72 -11.45 -9.80 -1.65
CA THR A 72 -11.04 -11.21 -1.73
C THR A 72 -11.94 -11.95 -2.72
N ASP A 73 -11.68 -13.23 -2.95
CA ASP A 73 -12.55 -14.06 -3.78
C ASP A 73 -13.99 -14.14 -3.23
N LYS A 74 -14.19 -13.94 -1.92
CA LYS A 74 -15.49 -14.11 -1.25
C LYS A 74 -16.13 -12.81 -0.77
N TYR A 75 -15.31 -11.86 -0.34
CA TYR A 75 -15.77 -10.69 0.43
C TYR A 75 -15.18 -9.39 -0.10
N ILE A 76 -15.90 -8.31 0.15
CA ILE A 76 -15.44 -6.94 0.03
C ILE A 76 -15.37 -6.38 1.45
N PHE A 77 -14.18 -5.96 1.87
CA PHE A 77 -13.94 -5.36 3.19
C PHE A 77 -13.71 -3.86 3.03
N LEU A 78 -14.49 -3.04 3.73
CA LEU A 78 -14.48 -1.59 3.59
C LEU A 78 -14.46 -0.94 4.97
N VAL A 79 -13.52 -0.03 5.19
CA VAL A 79 -13.50 0.83 6.39
C VAL A 79 -14.16 2.16 6.04
N ASN A 80 -15.27 2.47 6.72
CA ASN A 80 -15.95 3.75 6.60
C ASN A 80 -15.23 4.80 7.46
N SER A 81 -14.81 5.93 6.89
CA SER A 81 -14.06 6.95 7.62
C SER A 81 -14.88 7.63 8.71
N GLU A 82 -16.18 7.78 8.51
CA GLU A 82 -17.06 8.56 9.40
C GLU A 82 -17.18 7.97 10.80
N ASN A 83 -17.28 6.64 10.88
CA ASN A 83 -17.47 5.92 12.13
C ASN A 83 -16.36 4.90 12.41
N ASP A 84 -15.38 4.77 11.51
CA ASP A 84 -14.29 3.81 11.57
C ASP A 84 -14.77 2.35 11.70
N SER A 85 -15.89 2.03 11.04
CA SER A 85 -16.46 0.68 11.01
C SER A 85 -15.91 -0.13 9.85
N LEU A 86 -15.56 -1.39 10.12
CA LEU A 86 -15.16 -2.36 9.09
C LEU A 86 -16.39 -3.14 8.60
N TYR A 87 -16.94 -2.73 7.46
CA TYR A 87 -18.06 -3.38 6.80
C TYR A 87 -17.59 -4.54 5.93
N VAL A 88 -18.40 -5.60 5.91
CA VAL A 88 -18.23 -6.79 5.08
C VAL A 88 -19.41 -6.88 4.13
N PHE A 89 -19.11 -6.92 2.84
CA PHE A 89 -20.09 -7.19 1.79
C PHE A 89 -19.73 -8.48 1.06
N ASN A 90 -20.72 -9.11 0.43
CA ASN A 90 -20.44 -10.15 -0.56
C ASN A 90 -19.94 -9.52 -1.88
N ARG A 91 -19.54 -10.36 -2.84
CA ARG A 91 -19.06 -9.92 -4.17
C ARG A 91 -20.13 -9.26 -5.05
N GLN A 92 -21.39 -9.27 -4.63
CA GLN A 92 -22.51 -8.59 -5.31
C GLN A 92 -22.88 -7.27 -4.62
N GLY A 93 -22.11 -6.84 -3.61
CA GLY A 93 -22.34 -5.58 -2.90
C GLY A 93 -23.42 -5.65 -1.81
N LYS A 94 -23.96 -6.84 -1.52
CA LYS A 94 -24.90 -7.03 -0.40
C LYS A 94 -24.17 -6.96 0.93
N PHE A 95 -24.69 -6.20 1.87
CA PHE A 95 -24.13 -6.10 3.21
C PHE A 95 -24.30 -7.42 3.97
N LEU A 96 -23.24 -7.85 4.66
CA LEU A 96 -23.23 -9.08 5.45
C LEU A 96 -23.11 -8.79 6.94
N ASN A 97 -22.12 -8.00 7.35
CA ASN A 97 -21.89 -7.66 8.76
C ASN A 97 -20.90 -6.49 8.93
N THR A 98 -20.77 -6.01 10.16
CA THR A 98 -19.68 -5.13 10.63
C THR A 98 -18.76 -5.94 11.54
N ILE A 99 -17.45 -5.83 11.36
CA ILE A 99 -16.45 -6.52 12.21
C ILE A 99 -16.04 -5.63 13.39
N GLY A 100 -16.15 -6.18 14.59
CA GLY A 100 -15.84 -5.50 15.84
C GLY A 100 -16.75 -4.31 16.12
N THR A 101 -16.43 -3.58 17.18
CA THR A 101 -17.05 -2.30 17.52
C THR A 101 -15.99 -1.33 17.99
N ARG A 102 -16.24 -0.04 17.76
CA ARG A 102 -15.37 1.02 18.25
C ARG A 102 -15.58 1.22 19.75
N GLY A 103 -14.51 1.22 20.52
CA GLY A 103 -14.56 1.40 21.97
C GLY A 103 -13.21 1.11 22.65
N ARG A 104 -13.25 0.87 23.96
CA ARG A 104 -12.06 0.62 24.80
C ARG A 104 -12.08 -0.74 25.49
N GLY A 105 -13.11 -1.54 25.24
CA GLY A 105 -13.22 -2.90 25.74
C GLY A 105 -12.17 -3.85 25.17
N PRO A 106 -11.99 -5.01 25.80
CA PRO A 106 -10.99 -6.00 25.38
C PRO A 106 -11.26 -6.59 23.99
N ARG A 107 -12.50 -6.49 23.49
CA ARG A 107 -12.94 -6.94 22.15
C ARG A 107 -13.34 -5.78 21.25
N GLU A 108 -12.90 -4.57 21.57
CA GLU A 108 -13.23 -3.36 20.82
C GLU A 108 -11.94 -2.73 20.30
N TYR A 109 -12.00 -2.02 19.19
CA TYR A 109 -10.88 -1.22 18.69
C TYR A 109 -11.11 0.27 18.95
N ARG A 110 -10.06 1.05 19.17
CA ARG A 110 -10.18 2.51 19.27
C ARG A 110 -10.17 3.15 17.90
N SER A 111 -9.28 2.63 17.04
CA SER A 111 -9.13 3.04 15.64
C SER A 111 -8.65 1.87 14.79
N ILE A 112 -9.22 1.67 13.61
CA ILE A 112 -8.72 0.72 12.62
C ILE A 112 -7.57 1.40 11.87
N GLN A 113 -6.34 1.12 12.27
CA GLN A 113 -5.17 1.69 11.57
C GLN A 113 -4.85 0.91 10.30
N SER A 114 -4.91 -0.41 10.38
CA SER A 114 -4.74 -1.31 9.25
C SER A 114 -5.44 -2.63 9.52
N TYR A 115 -5.71 -3.41 8.48
CA TYR A 115 -6.25 -4.75 8.61
C TYR A 115 -5.76 -5.65 7.48
N CYS A 116 -5.73 -6.95 7.74
CA CYS A 116 -5.45 -7.94 6.72
C CYS A 116 -6.30 -9.21 6.93
N PHE A 117 -6.34 -10.05 5.91
CA PHE A 117 -7.01 -11.34 5.91
C PHE A 117 -6.01 -12.39 5.43
N PRO A 118 -5.64 -13.36 6.28
CA PRO A 118 -4.89 -14.53 5.83
C PRO A 118 -5.73 -15.32 4.80
N PRO A 119 -5.28 -15.50 3.55
CA PRO A 119 -6.11 -16.13 2.50
C PRO A 119 -6.59 -17.55 2.84
N GLN A 120 -5.81 -18.29 3.64
CA GLN A 120 -6.11 -19.66 4.04
C GLN A 120 -6.93 -19.76 5.33
N ALA A 121 -7.18 -18.65 6.01
CA ALA A 121 -7.95 -18.62 7.25
C ALA A 121 -9.22 -17.79 7.09
N ASP A 122 -10.32 -18.24 7.67
CA ASP A 122 -11.55 -17.45 7.77
C ASP A 122 -11.42 -16.43 8.92
N THR A 123 -10.41 -15.57 8.81
CA THR A 123 -9.96 -14.65 9.86
C THR A 123 -9.70 -13.27 9.27
N VAL A 124 -10.15 -12.24 10.00
CA VAL A 124 -9.82 -10.83 9.79
C VAL A 124 -8.99 -10.38 10.99
N ILE A 125 -7.85 -9.76 10.72
CA ILE A 125 -6.95 -9.23 11.75
C ILE A 125 -6.97 -7.72 11.65
N ILE A 126 -7.46 -7.07 12.69
CA ILE A 126 -7.47 -5.60 12.83
C ILE A 126 -6.26 -5.20 13.68
N PHE A 127 -5.52 -4.20 13.22
CA PHE A 127 -4.49 -3.52 13.99
C PHE A 127 -5.04 -2.20 14.55
N ASP A 128 -4.99 -2.08 15.88
CA ASP A 128 -5.44 -0.92 16.67
C ASP A 128 -4.29 -0.38 17.53
N SER A 129 -3.31 0.27 16.90
CA SER A 129 -2.12 0.94 17.48
C SER A 129 -1.19 0.07 18.32
N ASP A 130 -1.69 -0.60 19.34
CA ASP A 130 -0.95 -1.38 20.32
C ASP A 130 -1.49 -2.81 20.47
N LYS A 131 -2.49 -3.21 19.68
CA LYS A 131 -3.02 -4.58 19.71
C LYS A 131 -3.48 -5.07 18.35
N LEU A 132 -3.51 -6.39 18.22
CA LEU A 132 -4.17 -7.10 17.14
C LEU A 132 -5.47 -7.72 17.66
N LEU A 133 -6.54 -7.60 16.88
CA LEU A 133 -7.84 -8.20 17.17
C LEU A 133 -8.20 -9.17 16.04
N PHE A 134 -8.52 -10.40 16.41
CA PHE A 134 -8.83 -11.48 15.48
C PHE A 134 -10.33 -11.75 15.51
N TYR A 135 -10.97 -11.71 14.34
CA TYR A 135 -12.38 -12.01 14.15
C TYR A 135 -12.57 -12.98 13.00
N THR A 136 -13.72 -13.65 12.93
CA THR A 136 -14.21 -14.22 11.67
C THR A 136 -14.88 -13.14 10.81
N PRO A 137 -15.04 -13.34 9.49
CA PRO A 137 -15.84 -12.46 8.63
C PRO A 137 -17.32 -12.34 9.05
N THR A 138 -17.81 -13.26 9.89
CA THR A 138 -19.15 -13.20 10.50
C THR A 138 -19.18 -12.43 11.83
N ASN A 139 -18.13 -11.66 12.15
CA ASN A 139 -17.97 -10.90 13.39
C ASN A 139 -17.94 -11.73 14.69
N ARG A 140 -17.42 -12.96 14.64
CA ARG A 140 -17.13 -13.70 15.87
C ARG A 140 -15.72 -13.36 16.34
N PHE A 141 -15.61 -12.76 17.53
CA PHE A 141 -14.31 -12.53 18.16
C PHE A 141 -13.59 -13.87 18.43
N ILE A 142 -12.32 -13.94 18.05
CA ILE A 142 -11.46 -15.11 18.24
C ILE A 142 -10.53 -14.85 19.44
N ARG A 143 -9.73 -13.80 19.38
CA ARG A 143 -8.77 -13.40 20.42
C ARG A 143 -8.20 -12.00 20.18
N SER A 144 -7.43 -11.50 21.14
CA SER A 144 -6.60 -10.31 21.01
C SER A 144 -5.14 -10.63 21.34
N VAL A 145 -4.22 -9.85 20.79
CA VAL A 145 -2.78 -9.90 21.09
C VAL A 145 -2.32 -8.50 21.44
N ASP A 146 -1.67 -8.34 22.59
CA ASP A 146 -1.05 -7.08 23.02
C ASP A 146 0.33 -6.93 22.37
N LEU A 147 0.53 -5.84 21.64
CA LEU A 147 1.78 -5.51 20.97
C LEU A 147 2.64 -4.52 21.79
N VAL A 148 2.15 -4.00 22.93
CA VAL A 148 2.93 -3.09 23.79
C VAL A 148 4.31 -3.66 24.13
N PRO A 149 4.45 -4.94 24.56
CA PRO A 149 5.75 -5.52 24.89
C PRO A 149 6.72 -5.54 23.70
N GLN A 150 6.20 -5.60 22.48
CA GLN A 150 7.01 -5.69 21.26
C GLN A 150 7.36 -4.31 20.69
N LEU A 151 6.46 -3.34 20.81
CA LEU A 151 6.60 -1.99 20.25
C LEU A 151 7.35 -1.02 21.16
N HIS A 152 7.36 -1.26 22.47
CA HIS A 152 8.03 -0.42 23.47
C HIS A 152 9.24 -1.10 24.10
N ARG A 153 9.88 -2.04 23.39
CA ARG A 153 11.11 -2.69 23.86
C ARG A 153 12.28 -1.73 24.09
N ASP A 154 12.30 -0.64 23.34
CA ASP A 154 13.30 0.40 23.43
C ASP A 154 12.59 1.72 23.75
N THR A 155 12.89 2.32 24.90
CA THR A 155 12.22 3.54 25.37
C THR A 155 12.55 4.76 24.51
N ASP A 156 13.63 4.70 23.72
CA ASP A 156 14.12 5.81 22.92
C ASP A 156 13.70 5.71 21.44
N ILE A 157 13.07 4.59 21.02
CA ILE A 157 12.62 4.37 19.65
C ILE A 157 11.10 4.21 19.62
N ILE A 158 10.41 5.16 18.99
CA ILE A 158 8.98 5.03 18.71
C ILE A 158 8.82 4.23 17.42
N ARG A 159 8.29 3.01 17.53
CA ARG A 159 7.87 2.19 16.39
C ARG A 159 6.39 2.44 16.09
N SER A 160 6.09 3.21 15.05
CA SER A 160 4.72 3.35 14.53
C SER A 160 4.54 2.40 13.36
N ILE A 161 3.65 1.41 13.51
CA ILE A 161 3.28 0.53 12.40
C ILE A 161 2.36 1.33 11.47
N ASN A 162 2.78 1.45 10.23
CA ASN A 162 2.03 2.04 9.13
C ASN A 162 0.92 1.10 8.65
N SER A 163 1.29 -0.15 8.36
CA SER A 163 0.40 -1.16 7.80
C SER A 163 0.80 -2.56 8.24
N ILE A 164 -0.20 -3.46 8.28
CA ILE A 164 -0.01 -4.88 8.50
C ILE A 164 -0.46 -5.67 7.28
N ASP A 165 0.33 -6.69 6.91
CA ASP A 165 0.02 -7.56 5.80
C ASP A 165 0.22 -9.02 6.18
N PHE A 166 -0.52 -9.89 5.51
CA PHE A 166 -0.33 -11.32 5.68
C PHE A 166 1.03 -11.72 5.06
N ALA A 167 1.89 -12.34 5.88
CA ALA A 167 3.18 -12.85 5.41
C ALA A 167 3.08 -14.35 5.09
N GLU A 168 2.68 -15.14 6.08
CA GLU A 168 2.45 -16.58 5.99
C GLU A 168 1.58 -17.04 7.18
N PRO A 169 1.06 -18.28 7.21
CA PRO A 169 0.25 -18.74 8.33
C PRO A 169 0.97 -18.56 9.67
N GLY A 170 0.34 -17.87 10.62
CA GLY A 170 0.96 -17.55 11.92
C GLY A 170 1.73 -16.23 11.96
N LYS A 171 1.98 -15.57 10.82
CA LYS A 171 2.91 -14.44 10.71
C LYS A 171 2.35 -13.27 9.91
N LEU A 172 2.66 -12.07 10.39
CA LEU A 172 2.36 -10.80 9.72
C LEU A 172 3.65 -10.11 9.29
N LEU A 173 3.58 -9.33 8.21
CA LEU A 173 4.57 -8.31 7.91
C LEU A 173 4.09 -6.99 8.50
N PHE A 174 4.93 -6.37 9.31
CA PHE A 174 4.75 -5.01 9.80
C PHE A 174 5.60 -4.08 8.96
N LYS A 175 4.96 -3.06 8.38
CA LYS A 175 5.63 -1.92 7.80
C LYS A 175 5.61 -0.77 8.81
N TYR A 176 6.74 -0.14 9.06
CA TYR A 176 6.83 1.00 9.96
C TYR A 176 6.82 2.33 9.20
N ASP A 177 6.29 3.36 9.85
CA ASP A 177 6.49 4.73 9.43
C ASP A 177 7.98 5.12 9.62
N LEU A 178 8.49 5.97 8.73
CA LEU A 178 9.82 6.54 8.93
C LEU A 178 9.77 7.58 10.06
N MET A 179 10.13 7.12 11.27
CA MET A 179 10.11 7.92 12.49
C MET A 179 11.51 8.32 12.98
N TYR A 180 11.54 9.27 13.90
CA TYR A 180 12.73 9.68 14.64
C TYR A 180 13.54 8.49 15.17
N ARG A 181 14.82 8.42 14.81
CA ARG A 181 15.78 7.35 15.18
C ARG A 181 15.38 5.92 14.82
N CYS A 182 14.23 5.70 14.17
CA CYS A 182 13.82 4.39 13.72
C CYS A 182 14.46 4.10 12.35
N ASN A 183 15.42 3.17 12.30
CA ASN A 183 15.95 2.67 11.04
C ASN A 183 15.30 1.36 10.58
N VAL A 184 14.38 0.80 11.36
CA VAL A 184 13.64 -0.42 10.99
C VAL A 184 12.42 -0.02 10.18
N PHE A 185 12.25 -0.64 9.03
CA PHE A 185 11.17 -0.33 8.11
C PHE A 185 10.24 -1.53 7.88
N TYR A 186 10.78 -2.75 8.02
CA TYR A 186 9.99 -3.96 7.98
C TYR A 186 10.40 -4.93 9.08
N SER A 187 9.39 -5.53 9.71
CA SER A 187 9.57 -6.66 10.62
C SER A 187 8.52 -7.72 10.33
N THR A 188 8.86 -8.96 10.65
CA THR A 188 7.88 -10.05 10.72
C THR A 188 7.44 -10.23 12.16
N TYR A 189 6.15 -10.46 12.37
CA TYR A 189 5.58 -10.76 13.66
C TYR A 189 4.83 -12.09 13.66
N ASN A 190 5.31 -13.05 14.43
CA ASN A 190 4.65 -14.33 14.65
C ASN A 190 3.69 -14.22 15.83
N TYR A 191 2.39 -14.19 15.54
CA TYR A 191 1.34 -14.02 16.55
C TYR A 191 0.97 -15.31 17.31
N ASN A 192 1.65 -16.42 17.02
CA ASN A 192 1.53 -17.68 17.77
C ASN A 192 2.64 -17.80 18.83
N THR A 193 3.85 -17.32 18.52
CA THR A 193 5.01 -17.37 19.43
C THR A 193 5.33 -16.03 20.10
N ASP A 194 4.61 -14.96 19.72
CA ASP A 194 4.91 -13.58 20.14
C ASP A 194 6.34 -13.14 19.81
N GLU A 195 6.83 -13.55 18.63
CA GLU A 195 8.17 -13.23 18.17
C GLU A 195 8.13 -12.14 17.10
N LEU A 196 8.84 -11.03 17.31
CA LEU A 196 9.03 -10.00 16.30
C LEU A 196 10.51 -9.97 15.87
N LYS A 197 10.72 -10.12 14.57
CA LYS A 197 12.03 -10.16 13.90
C LYS A 197 12.11 -9.06 12.85
N ASP A 198 13.07 -8.16 12.99
CA ASP A 198 13.34 -7.10 12.02
C ASP A 198 14.01 -7.69 10.77
N ILE A 199 13.53 -7.30 9.58
CA ILE A 199 13.98 -7.88 8.29
C ILE A 199 14.34 -6.82 7.24
N GLY A 200 14.02 -5.54 7.48
CA GLY A 200 14.26 -4.46 6.54
C GLY A 200 14.66 -3.19 7.28
N TYR A 201 15.76 -2.60 6.84
CA TYR A 201 16.35 -1.41 7.46
C TYR A 201 16.54 -0.32 6.41
N VAL A 202 16.32 0.94 6.80
CA VAL A 202 16.80 2.07 6.02
C VAL A 202 18.31 2.26 6.25
N PRO A 203 19.09 2.59 5.20
CA PRO A 203 20.54 2.77 5.34
C PRO A 203 20.95 3.91 6.28
N LEU A 204 20.06 4.87 6.53
CA LEU A 204 20.31 6.04 7.37
C LEU A 204 19.10 6.28 8.29
N SER A 205 19.32 6.26 9.61
CA SER A 205 18.36 6.80 10.57
C SER A 205 18.36 8.32 10.52
N LEU A 206 17.17 8.91 10.57
CA LEU A 206 17.01 10.36 10.69
C LEU A 206 16.87 10.74 12.17
N ASP A 207 17.76 11.61 12.64
CA ASP A 207 17.70 12.21 13.98
C ASP A 207 17.18 13.66 13.83
N LEU A 208 15.87 13.85 13.93
CA LEU A 208 15.21 15.16 13.89
C LEU A 208 15.22 15.86 15.27
N GLY A 209 15.52 17.16 15.32
CA GLY A 209 15.87 17.88 16.55
C GLY A 209 14.79 18.01 17.64
N ASN A 210 13.60 17.41 17.49
CA ASN A 210 12.51 17.47 18.47
C ASN A 210 11.76 16.13 18.58
N THR A 211 11.69 15.57 19.79
CA THR A 211 11.07 14.27 20.13
C THR A 211 9.55 14.27 20.12
N LEU A 212 8.90 15.45 20.14
CA LEU A 212 7.44 15.57 20.23
C LEU A 212 6.73 15.63 18.87
N ASN A 213 7.45 16.03 17.81
CA ASN A 213 6.89 16.19 16.48
C ASN A 213 6.99 14.88 15.68
N ARG A 214 5.91 14.09 15.71
CA ARG A 214 5.74 12.86 14.91
C ARG A 214 5.41 13.23 13.47
N VAL A 215 6.37 13.69 12.69
CA VAL A 215 6.18 13.82 11.24
C VAL A 215 6.44 12.46 10.62
N ASN A 216 5.37 11.84 10.12
CA ASN A 216 5.50 10.69 9.25
C ASN A 216 6.08 11.17 7.92
N LEU A 217 7.24 10.66 7.56
CA LEU A 217 7.90 10.99 6.30
C LEU A 217 7.52 10.01 5.19
N ASP A 218 6.81 8.94 5.53
CA ASP A 218 6.46 7.87 4.64
C ASP A 218 4.93 7.72 4.51
N PHE A 219 4.46 7.50 3.28
CA PHE A 219 3.05 7.61 2.93
C PHE A 219 2.54 6.45 2.08
N PHE A 220 3.37 5.46 1.75
CA PHE A 220 2.94 4.31 0.94
C PHE A 220 2.68 3.10 1.83
N GLU A 221 1.70 2.26 1.49
CA GLU A 221 1.53 0.94 2.10
C GLU A 221 2.29 -0.12 1.28
N THR A 222 2.42 -1.34 1.80
CA THR A 222 2.87 -2.44 0.94
C THR A 222 1.84 -2.69 -0.17
N ALA A 223 2.29 -3.35 -1.24
CA ALA A 223 1.40 -3.72 -2.34
C ALA A 223 1.29 -5.25 -2.44
N PRO A 224 0.27 -5.86 -1.80
CA PRO A 224 -0.03 -7.27 -1.98
C PRO A 224 -0.63 -7.52 -3.36
N TYR A 225 -0.17 -8.59 -4.01
CA TYR A 225 -0.74 -9.09 -5.25
C TYR A 225 -0.67 -10.61 -5.31
N LYS A 226 -1.84 -11.27 -5.32
CA LYS A 226 -1.95 -12.74 -5.18
C LYS A 226 -1.20 -13.22 -3.94
N GLN A 227 -0.11 -13.97 -4.11
CA GLN A 227 0.74 -14.48 -3.02
C GLN A 227 2.04 -13.68 -2.85
N GLU A 228 2.21 -12.61 -3.62
CA GLU A 228 3.41 -11.78 -3.61
C GLU A 228 3.13 -10.48 -2.85
N LEU A 229 4.15 -9.98 -2.16
CA LEU A 229 4.06 -8.77 -1.35
C LEU A 229 5.21 -7.85 -1.72
N SER A 230 4.88 -6.79 -2.47
CA SER A 230 5.85 -5.76 -2.86
C SER A 230 6.09 -4.79 -1.70
N CYS A 231 7.35 -4.66 -1.33
CA CYS A 231 7.86 -3.85 -0.24
C CYS A 231 8.76 -2.75 -0.82
N ALA A 232 8.26 -1.53 -0.91
CA ALA A 232 9.09 -0.38 -1.30
C ALA A 232 9.85 0.20 -0.11
N ILE A 233 10.86 1.02 -0.37
CA ILE A 233 11.52 1.88 0.61
C ILE A 233 11.54 3.28 0.01
N LEU A 234 11.18 4.29 0.81
CA LEU A 234 10.80 5.64 0.34
C LEU A 234 11.77 6.29 -0.65
N TYR A 235 13.08 6.13 -0.44
CA TYR A 235 14.13 6.76 -1.27
C TYR A 235 15.00 5.74 -1.99
N ASN A 236 14.40 4.63 -2.41
CA ASN A 236 15.11 3.56 -3.12
C ASN A 236 14.59 3.43 -4.56
N ASP A 237 15.49 3.13 -5.49
CA ASP A 237 15.14 2.75 -6.87
C ASP A 237 14.70 1.28 -6.97
N THR A 238 14.88 0.52 -5.88
CA THR A 238 14.58 -0.89 -5.78
C THR A 238 13.29 -1.13 -4.99
N ILE A 239 12.36 -1.86 -5.58
CA ILE A 239 11.21 -2.44 -4.89
C ILE A 239 11.56 -3.88 -4.55
N PHE A 240 11.37 -4.24 -3.28
CA PHE A 240 11.65 -5.56 -2.76
C PHE A 240 10.39 -6.42 -2.75
N GLN A 241 10.57 -7.72 -2.58
CA GLN A 241 9.52 -8.66 -2.22
C GLN A 241 9.85 -9.33 -0.90
N TYR A 242 8.83 -9.57 -0.10
CA TYR A 242 8.95 -10.45 1.06
C TYR A 242 8.96 -11.92 0.62
N ARG A 243 9.98 -12.68 1.01
CA ARG A 243 10.03 -14.15 0.92
C ARG A 243 10.80 -14.74 2.10
N GLN A 244 10.22 -15.73 2.79
CA GLN A 244 10.91 -16.52 3.83
C GLN A 244 11.68 -15.67 4.86
N ASP A 245 11.01 -14.72 5.52
CA ASP A 245 11.63 -13.80 6.51
C ASP A 245 12.79 -12.95 5.99
N SER A 246 12.78 -12.66 4.69
CA SER A 246 13.78 -11.79 4.07
C SER A 246 13.14 -10.92 2.99
N LEU A 247 13.81 -9.80 2.71
CA LEU A 247 13.51 -8.95 1.57
C LEU A 247 14.51 -9.25 0.46
N SER A 248 14.02 -9.52 -0.74
CA SER A 248 14.85 -9.67 -1.94
C SER A 248 14.41 -8.67 -3.01
N PRO A 249 15.31 -8.16 -3.85
CA PRO A 249 14.93 -7.28 -4.95
C PRO A 249 13.90 -7.94 -5.86
N ARG A 250 12.86 -7.19 -6.24
CA ARG A 250 11.82 -7.60 -7.19
C ARG A 250 11.89 -6.76 -8.47
N PHE A 251 11.97 -5.44 -8.31
CA PHE A 251 12.13 -4.48 -9.41
C PHE A 251 13.27 -3.51 -9.09
N ILE A 252 14.08 -3.17 -10.09
CA ILE A 252 15.08 -2.09 -10.03
C ILE A 252 14.74 -1.08 -11.12
N ILE A 253 14.50 0.17 -10.73
CA ILE A 253 13.95 1.22 -11.59
C ILE A 253 15.07 2.21 -11.96
N ASP A 254 16.02 1.70 -12.74
CA ASP A 254 17.18 2.46 -13.23
C ASP A 254 16.77 3.73 -13.99
N ALA A 255 15.59 3.72 -14.62
CA ALA A 255 15.04 4.85 -15.34
C ALA A 255 14.89 6.12 -14.50
N LEU A 256 14.64 5.97 -13.20
CA LEU A 256 14.31 7.06 -12.29
C LEU A 256 15.35 7.27 -11.18
N LYS A 257 16.43 6.48 -11.15
CA LYS A 257 17.47 6.54 -10.10
C LYS A 257 18.04 7.93 -9.82
N ASP A 258 18.15 8.76 -10.87
CA ASP A 258 18.71 10.11 -10.80
C ASP A 258 17.72 11.13 -10.19
N LYS A 259 16.43 10.76 -10.09
CA LYS A 259 15.34 11.57 -9.53
C LYS A 259 15.01 11.20 -8.08
N VAL A 260 15.41 10.03 -7.62
CA VAL A 260 15.19 9.59 -6.23
C VAL A 260 15.99 10.48 -5.27
N ILE A 261 15.44 10.72 -4.09
CA ILE A 261 16.04 11.59 -3.08
C ILE A 261 17.46 11.11 -2.72
N PRO A 262 18.51 11.94 -2.92
CA PRO A 262 19.89 11.53 -2.67
C PRO A 262 20.25 11.43 -1.18
N ASP A 263 21.10 10.47 -0.80
CA ASP A 263 21.61 10.29 0.58
C ASP A 263 22.17 11.57 1.22
N ARG A 264 22.79 12.45 0.42
CA ARG A 264 23.32 13.73 0.92
C ARG A 264 22.24 14.62 1.52
N ILE A 265 21.03 14.59 0.94
CA ILE A 265 19.88 15.35 1.46
C ILE A 265 19.44 14.73 2.78
N LEU A 266 19.34 13.40 2.85
CA LEU A 266 18.97 12.70 4.08
C LEU A 266 19.93 13.03 5.24
N ARG A 267 21.24 13.11 4.97
CA ARG A 267 22.23 13.48 5.99
C ARG A 267 22.10 14.93 6.48
N GLN A 268 21.67 15.85 5.62
CA GLN A 268 21.44 17.26 5.99
C GLN A 268 20.22 17.44 6.90
N LEU A 269 19.33 16.43 6.98
CA LEU A 269 18.13 16.49 7.80
C LEU A 269 18.41 16.22 9.28
N ASN A 270 19.57 15.68 9.65
CA ASN A 270 19.89 15.47 11.05
C ASN A 270 19.93 16.80 11.83
N GLY A 271 19.32 16.82 12.99
CA GLY A 271 19.07 18.00 13.82
C GLY A 271 18.02 18.97 13.27
N SER A 272 17.42 18.71 12.10
CA SER A 272 16.41 19.60 11.52
C SER A 272 15.07 19.46 12.23
N ASP A 273 14.28 20.54 12.18
CA ASP A 273 12.86 20.49 12.53
C ASP A 273 12.11 19.50 11.61
N PRO A 274 11.23 18.64 12.15
CA PRO A 274 10.50 17.65 11.35
C PRO A 274 9.65 18.20 10.19
N MET A 275 9.01 19.37 10.34
CA MET A 275 8.24 19.97 9.24
C MET A 275 9.15 20.48 8.14
N LYS A 276 10.28 21.08 8.51
CA LYS A 276 11.33 21.47 7.56
C LYS A 276 11.92 20.25 6.85
N ALA A 277 12.12 19.15 7.57
CA ALA A 277 12.63 17.91 7.00
C ALA A 277 11.64 17.31 5.99
N GLY A 278 10.36 17.20 6.34
CA GLY A 278 9.32 16.75 5.41
C GLY A 278 9.23 17.63 4.16
N SER A 279 9.27 18.95 4.33
CA SER A 279 9.24 19.90 3.20
C SER A 279 10.46 19.73 2.28
N LEU A 280 11.65 19.58 2.86
CA LEU A 280 12.87 19.38 2.08
C LEU A 280 12.82 18.06 1.32
N LEU A 281 12.38 16.97 1.96
CA LEU A 281 12.24 15.67 1.31
C LEU A 281 11.32 15.75 0.11
N VAL A 282 10.12 16.32 0.28
CA VAL A 282 9.14 16.48 -0.82
C VAL A 282 9.71 17.29 -1.98
N SER A 283 10.52 18.30 -1.71
CA SER A 283 11.12 19.15 -2.76
C SER A 283 12.42 18.59 -3.38
N SER A 284 13.05 17.57 -2.79
CA SER A 284 14.41 17.13 -3.15
C SER A 284 14.48 15.98 -4.16
N GLY A 285 13.34 15.40 -4.52
CA GLY A 285 13.27 14.30 -5.48
C GLY A 285 11.90 13.64 -5.47
N ILE A 286 11.84 12.48 -6.12
CA ILE A 286 10.64 11.66 -6.15
C ILE A 286 10.73 10.51 -5.14
N PHE A 287 9.57 10.07 -4.68
CA PHE A 287 9.39 8.90 -3.83
C PHE A 287 8.13 8.15 -4.20
N ILE A 288 8.10 6.85 -3.90
CA ILE A 288 6.95 5.99 -4.17
C ILE A 288 5.81 6.41 -3.24
N LYS A 289 4.63 6.70 -3.82
CA LYS A 289 3.40 6.99 -3.10
C LYS A 289 2.49 5.76 -3.03
N ASN A 290 2.33 5.05 -4.15
CA ASN A 290 1.54 3.83 -4.22
C ASN A 290 2.12 2.89 -5.27
N ILE A 291 1.93 1.60 -5.06
CA ILE A 291 2.19 0.55 -6.04
C ILE A 291 0.88 -0.20 -6.25
N TYR A 292 0.55 -0.47 -7.51
CA TYR A 292 -0.55 -1.35 -7.86
C TYR A 292 -0.06 -2.42 -8.83
N GLU A 293 -0.58 -3.62 -8.71
CA GLU A 293 -0.19 -4.72 -9.57
C GLU A 293 -1.40 -5.52 -10.09
N SER A 294 -1.32 -5.94 -11.35
CA SER A 294 -2.24 -6.87 -12.00
C SER A 294 -1.47 -8.00 -12.65
N ASP A 295 -2.16 -8.89 -13.37
CA ASP A 295 -1.50 -9.98 -14.09
C ASP A 295 -0.59 -9.46 -15.21
N SER A 296 -1.01 -8.40 -15.89
CA SER A 296 -0.28 -7.87 -17.05
C SER A 296 0.55 -6.62 -16.74
N TYR A 297 0.19 -5.87 -15.71
CA TYR A 297 0.79 -4.57 -15.43
C TYR A 297 1.25 -4.38 -14.00
N PHE A 298 2.29 -3.55 -13.87
CA PHE A 298 2.76 -2.99 -12.62
C PHE A 298 2.69 -1.46 -12.72
N PHE A 299 2.10 -0.81 -11.72
CA PHE A 299 1.91 0.62 -11.67
C PHE A 299 2.62 1.19 -10.46
N ILE A 300 3.32 2.32 -10.65
CA ILE A 300 3.96 3.03 -9.55
C ILE A 300 3.60 4.50 -9.66
N LEU A 301 2.90 4.99 -8.65
CA LEU A 301 2.64 6.39 -8.48
C LEU A 301 3.79 7.02 -7.70
N TYR A 302 4.51 7.93 -8.34
CA TYR A 302 5.54 8.74 -7.71
C TYR A 302 4.97 10.10 -7.31
N ASN A 303 5.38 10.58 -6.13
CA ASN A 303 5.13 11.93 -5.66
C ASN A 303 6.46 12.63 -5.35
N GLY A 304 6.41 13.88 -4.91
CA GLY A 304 7.59 14.68 -4.58
C GLY A 304 7.75 15.87 -5.52
N SER A 305 9.00 16.15 -5.92
CA SER A 305 9.33 17.34 -6.72
C SER A 305 8.77 17.27 -8.14
N GLU A 306 8.69 16.07 -8.70
CA GLU A 306 8.08 15.80 -10.00
C GLU A 306 7.16 14.58 -9.86
N PRO A 307 5.86 14.77 -9.60
CA PRO A 307 4.90 13.66 -9.56
C PRO A 307 4.77 13.00 -10.94
N GLN A 308 4.90 11.68 -11.00
CA GLN A 308 4.89 10.89 -12.24
C GLN A 308 4.25 9.54 -11.98
N GLU A 309 3.83 8.87 -13.04
CA GLU A 309 3.33 7.51 -12.94
C GLU A 309 3.99 6.59 -13.95
N LEU A 310 4.52 5.49 -13.44
CA LEU A 310 5.06 4.41 -14.26
C LEU A 310 3.97 3.37 -14.48
N ILE A 311 3.67 3.08 -15.75
CA ILE A 311 2.82 1.98 -16.20
C ILE A 311 3.73 0.98 -16.89
N TRP A 312 3.95 -0.19 -16.30
CA TRP A 312 4.87 -1.20 -16.82
C TRP A 312 4.12 -2.45 -17.26
N ASN A 313 4.28 -2.88 -18.51
CA ASN A 313 3.76 -4.14 -18.99
C ASN A 313 4.75 -5.28 -18.67
N LYS A 314 4.31 -6.22 -17.83
CA LYS A 314 5.11 -7.36 -17.37
C LYS A 314 5.41 -8.40 -18.47
N THR A 315 4.63 -8.40 -19.55
CA THR A 315 4.77 -9.34 -20.67
C THR A 315 5.70 -8.79 -21.75
N THR A 316 5.50 -7.53 -22.16
CA THR A 316 6.28 -6.92 -23.24
C THR A 316 7.59 -6.29 -22.76
N HIS A 317 7.76 -6.12 -21.44
CA HIS A 317 8.87 -5.39 -20.83
C HIS A 317 9.03 -3.98 -21.40
N GLN A 318 7.90 -3.31 -21.61
CA GLN A 318 7.82 -1.91 -22.04
C GLN A 318 6.92 -1.15 -21.08
N GLY A 319 7.21 0.13 -20.90
CA GLY A 319 6.42 0.99 -20.03
C GLY A 319 6.18 2.39 -20.57
N ILE A 320 5.23 3.05 -19.94
CA ILE A 320 4.90 4.45 -20.15
C ILE A 320 5.19 5.19 -18.85
N LEU A 321 5.91 6.30 -18.96
CA LEU A 321 6.11 7.23 -17.85
C LEU A 321 5.28 8.48 -18.11
N VAL A 322 4.21 8.66 -17.35
CA VAL A 322 3.27 9.77 -17.48
C VAL A 322 3.65 10.88 -16.51
N GLU A 323 3.86 12.10 -17.02
CA GLU A 323 4.04 13.28 -16.18
C GLU A 323 2.70 13.70 -15.55
N LEU A 324 2.66 13.88 -14.23
CA LEU A 324 1.48 14.40 -13.53
C LEU A 324 1.68 15.90 -13.31
N ASN A 325 0.77 16.71 -13.85
CA ASN A 325 0.75 18.15 -13.56
C ASN A 325 0.05 18.42 -12.20
N ASP A 326 0.03 19.67 -11.76
CA ASP A 326 -0.51 20.05 -10.45
C ASP A 326 -2.00 19.68 -10.26
N ASN A 327 -2.78 19.59 -11.34
CA ASN A 327 -4.17 19.13 -11.29
C ASN A 327 -4.30 17.62 -11.03
N PHE A 328 -3.20 16.86 -11.16
CA PHE A 328 -3.15 15.41 -10.99
C PHE A 328 -2.31 14.99 -9.79
N ARG A 329 -1.83 15.94 -8.97
CA ARG A 329 -1.10 15.66 -7.72
C ARG A 329 -1.97 14.83 -6.78
N GLY A 330 -1.67 13.55 -6.72
CA GLY A 330 -2.29 12.61 -5.79
C GLY A 330 -3.24 11.60 -6.43
N HIS A 331 -3.49 11.69 -7.73
CA HIS A 331 -4.34 10.79 -8.49
C HIS A 331 -3.50 9.87 -9.40
N THR A 332 -4.00 8.68 -9.73
CA THR A 332 -3.28 7.62 -10.47
C THR A 332 -4.05 7.29 -11.75
N TYR A 333 -3.38 7.19 -12.89
CA TYR A 333 -3.86 6.62 -14.16
C TYR A 333 -4.03 5.10 -14.08
N ALA A 334 -3.34 4.45 -13.15
CA ALA A 334 -3.58 3.09 -12.77
C ALA A 334 -5.04 2.97 -12.35
N PRO A 335 -5.84 2.16 -13.06
CA PRO A 335 -6.98 1.57 -12.44
C PRO A 335 -6.38 0.65 -11.37
N MET A 336 -6.41 1.08 -10.08
CA MET A 336 -6.14 0.25 -8.89
C MET A 336 -6.18 -1.27 -9.20
N ALA A 337 -5.05 -1.94 -9.24
CA ALA A 337 -4.94 -3.13 -10.07
C ALA A 337 -5.48 -4.44 -9.42
N VAL A 338 -6.06 -5.29 -10.29
CA VAL A 338 -7.05 -6.38 -10.08
C VAL A 338 -8.21 -5.96 -9.19
N SER A 339 -9.33 -5.60 -9.83
CA SER A 339 -10.43 -4.89 -9.19
C SER A 339 -10.05 -3.49 -8.75
N ALA A 340 -9.92 -2.61 -9.73
CA ALA A 340 -9.89 -1.21 -9.38
C ALA A 340 -11.12 -0.79 -8.63
N LEU A 341 -11.00 0.30 -7.90
CA LEU A 341 -11.98 0.61 -6.90
C LEU A 341 -12.09 2.11 -6.81
N ALA A 342 -12.78 2.68 -7.80
CA ALA A 342 -13.39 3.97 -7.57
C ALA A 342 -14.50 3.75 -6.54
N VAL A 343 -14.44 4.50 -5.44
CA VAL A 343 -15.58 4.73 -4.55
C VAL A 343 -16.10 6.08 -4.97
N LEU A 344 -17.26 6.09 -5.61
CA LEU A 344 -17.91 7.33 -6.00
C LEU A 344 -18.49 7.99 -4.74
N ASN A 345 -17.77 8.97 -4.20
CA ASN A 345 -18.34 9.97 -3.30
C ASN A 345 -18.60 11.23 -4.11
N ASP A 346 -19.73 11.90 -3.87
CA ASP A 346 -20.26 13.00 -4.68
C ASP A 346 -19.37 14.26 -4.78
N ASP A 347 -18.24 14.32 -4.07
CA ASP A 347 -17.44 15.55 -3.94
C ASP A 347 -16.18 15.64 -4.83
N GLU A 348 -15.75 14.60 -5.56
CA GLU A 348 -14.64 14.75 -6.52
C GLU A 348 -15.13 15.19 -7.91
N LYS A 349 -15.45 16.48 -8.02
CA LYS A 349 -15.69 17.19 -9.28
C LYS A 349 -14.44 17.22 -10.17
N TYR A 350 -14.26 16.27 -11.09
CA TYR A 350 -13.32 16.49 -12.22
C TYR A 350 -13.84 15.93 -13.54
N TYR A 351 -14.84 16.63 -14.07
CA TYR A 351 -15.17 16.64 -15.50
C TYR A 351 -14.33 17.72 -16.17
N ASP A 352 -13.40 17.34 -17.06
CA ASP A 352 -12.76 18.27 -18.00
C ASP A 352 -13.59 18.30 -19.30
N PRO A 353 -14.30 19.39 -19.61
CA PRO A 353 -15.12 19.49 -20.82
C PRO A 353 -14.33 19.42 -22.13
N ASN A 354 -13.01 19.69 -22.09
CA ASN A 354 -12.15 19.67 -23.27
C ASN A 354 -11.45 18.31 -23.47
N ASN A 355 -11.34 17.48 -22.43
CA ASN A 355 -10.60 16.20 -22.46
C ASN A 355 -11.36 14.98 -21.90
N GLY A 356 -12.63 15.12 -21.52
CA GLY A 356 -13.48 14.04 -21.00
C GLY A 356 -13.20 13.64 -19.54
N ASN A 357 -14.12 12.87 -18.94
CA ASN A 357 -13.92 12.21 -17.64
C ASN A 357 -12.83 11.15 -17.78
N ARG A 358 -11.58 11.47 -17.43
CA ARG A 358 -10.46 10.53 -17.57
C ARG A 358 -10.56 9.27 -16.69
N TYR A 359 -11.39 9.30 -15.65
CA TYR A 359 -11.62 8.15 -14.75
C TYR A 359 -12.84 7.31 -15.09
N LEU A 360 -13.62 7.64 -16.12
CA LEU A 360 -14.90 6.97 -16.35
C LEU A 360 -15.06 6.62 -17.83
N PRO A 361 -14.93 5.33 -18.21
CA PRO A 361 -15.37 4.88 -19.54
C PRO A 361 -16.89 5.04 -19.74
N VAL A 362 -17.63 5.28 -18.65
CA VAL A 362 -19.09 5.39 -18.62
C VAL A 362 -19.49 6.59 -17.76
N SER A 363 -20.12 7.61 -18.36
CA SER A 363 -20.60 8.81 -17.65
C SER A 363 -21.55 8.44 -16.49
N ARG A 364 -21.60 9.27 -15.43
CA ARG A 364 -22.54 9.12 -14.28
C ARG A 364 -23.96 8.82 -14.78
N GLN A 365 -24.41 9.52 -15.82
CA GLN A 365 -25.71 9.28 -16.48
C GLN A 365 -25.92 7.82 -16.91
N LYS A 366 -24.94 7.18 -17.56
CA LYS A 366 -25.06 5.77 -17.98
C LYS A 366 -25.05 4.80 -16.79
N GLN A 367 -24.32 5.12 -15.71
CA GLN A 367 -24.32 4.32 -14.48
C GLN A 367 -25.65 4.43 -13.73
N THR A 368 -26.17 5.66 -13.56
CA THR A 368 -27.48 5.94 -12.98
C THR A 368 -28.61 5.27 -13.79
N LEU A 369 -28.52 5.28 -15.12
CA LEU A 369 -29.50 4.62 -15.99
C LEU A 369 -29.44 3.08 -15.91
N GLN A 370 -28.24 2.50 -15.75
CA GLN A 370 -28.06 1.04 -15.67
C GLN A 370 -28.42 0.48 -14.29
N PHE A 371 -28.12 1.19 -13.21
CA PHE A 371 -28.28 0.72 -11.82
C PHE A 371 -29.40 1.40 -11.04
N ARG A 372 -30.05 2.44 -11.60
CA ARG A 372 -31.11 3.23 -10.94
C ARG A 372 -30.68 3.84 -9.59
N LEU A 373 -29.41 4.26 -9.49
CA LEU A 373 -28.83 4.83 -8.28
C LEU A 373 -29.50 6.16 -7.93
N LYS A 374 -29.71 6.38 -6.63
CA LYS A 374 -30.16 7.65 -6.06
C LYS A 374 -28.97 8.44 -5.51
N GLU A 375 -29.22 9.69 -5.17
CA GLU A 375 -28.19 10.58 -4.60
C GLU A 375 -27.75 10.11 -3.22
N GLU A 376 -28.67 9.56 -2.43
CA GLU A 376 -28.39 9.02 -1.10
C GLU A 376 -27.81 7.58 -1.10
N ASP A 377 -27.57 6.98 -2.28
CA ASP A 377 -27.04 5.62 -2.33
C ASP A 377 -25.57 5.53 -1.95
N ASN A 378 -25.21 4.41 -1.32
CA ASN A 378 -23.83 4.08 -1.03
C ASN A 378 -22.99 3.99 -2.32
N PRO A 379 -21.66 4.17 -2.22
CA PRO A 379 -20.78 4.18 -3.38
C PRO A 379 -20.85 2.89 -4.20
N VAL A 380 -20.65 3.06 -5.52
CA VAL A 380 -20.45 1.93 -6.44
C VAL A 380 -18.97 1.64 -6.56
N ILE A 381 -18.60 0.39 -6.38
CA ILE A 381 -17.27 -0.14 -6.61
C ILE A 381 -17.07 -0.40 -8.11
N VAL A 382 -16.01 0.14 -8.71
CA VAL A 382 -15.72 -0.02 -10.16
C VAL A 382 -14.42 -0.79 -10.40
N ILE A 383 -14.55 -2.08 -10.68
CA ILE A 383 -13.48 -3.03 -11.01
C ILE A 383 -13.13 -2.91 -12.49
N TYR A 384 -11.91 -2.48 -12.80
CA TYR A 384 -11.43 -2.42 -14.18
C TYR A 384 -10.67 -3.70 -14.52
N HIS A 385 -11.00 -4.28 -15.67
CA HIS A 385 -10.29 -5.39 -16.27
C HIS A 385 -9.40 -4.84 -17.37
N LEU A 386 -8.10 -5.15 -17.30
CA LEU A 386 -7.11 -4.59 -18.20
C LEU A 386 -6.86 -5.53 -19.39
N LYS A 387 -6.63 -4.95 -20.57
CA LYS A 387 -6.15 -5.68 -21.74
C LYS A 387 -4.78 -6.29 -21.43
N PRO A 388 -4.41 -7.45 -21.98
CA PRO A 388 -3.08 -8.00 -21.74
C PRO A 388 -1.94 -7.12 -22.30
N GLN A 389 -2.24 -6.30 -23.31
CA GLN A 389 -1.29 -5.49 -24.07
C GLN A 389 -1.97 -4.17 -24.49
N PHE A 390 -1.18 -3.08 -24.58
CA PHE A 390 -1.61 -1.79 -25.12
C PHE A 390 -0.86 -1.45 -26.39
#